data_AF-A0A654A1I4-F1
#
_entry.id   AF-A0A654A1I4-F1
#
_cell.length_a   1.000
_cell.length_b   1.000
_cell.length_c   1.000
_cell.angle_alpha   90.00
_cell.angle_beta   90.00
_cell.angle_gamma   90.00
#
_symmetry.space_group_name_H-M   'P 1'
#
loop_
_entity.id
_entity.type
_entity.pdbx_description
1 polymer ?
#
loop_
_entity_poly.entity_id
_entity_poly.type
_entity_poly.pdbx_seq_one_letter_code
_entity_poly.pdbx_strand_id
1 'polypeptide(L)'
;MKRPLSALISLAFALPALAQEPLVVTRLNGMNLEVEELGVPQASSDDVDLRGVPAIKVTNHSREVASCQFHALPEETVMTASPAMSISPNEQAVARVPGKYSSGGPIALLVCQPEGA
;
A
#
# COMPACT_ATOMS: atom_id res chain seq x y z
N MET A 1 5.78 -2.91 62.40
CA MET A 1 4.54 -3.47 61.83
C MET A 1 4.04 -2.54 60.72
N LYS A 2 3.84 -3.09 59.51
CA LYS A 2 2.84 -2.76 58.47
C LYS A 2 2.84 -1.35 57.82
N ARG A 3 3.36 -1.30 56.58
CA ARG A 3 3.03 -0.31 55.52
C ARG A 3 1.54 -0.45 55.11
N PRO A 4 0.95 0.52 54.40
CA PRO A 4 0.96 0.37 52.94
C PRO A 4 1.16 1.69 52.16
N LEU A 5 2.09 1.66 51.18
CA LEU A 5 2.15 2.63 50.09
C LEU A 5 0.98 2.32 49.13
N SER A 6 0.12 3.30 48.88
CA SER A 6 -0.86 3.25 47.79
C SER A 6 -0.14 3.32 46.45
N ALA A 7 -0.05 2.19 45.76
CA ALA A 7 0.39 2.12 44.36
C ALA A 7 -0.83 2.37 43.46
N LEU A 8 -0.90 3.54 42.84
CA LEU A 8 -1.83 3.83 41.74
C LEU A 8 -1.33 3.10 40.49
N ILE A 9 -1.99 2.00 40.16
CA ILE A 9 -1.78 1.24 38.91
C ILE A 9 -2.54 1.98 37.81
N SER A 10 -1.83 2.81 37.04
CA SER A 10 -2.33 3.36 35.79
C SER A 10 -2.28 2.26 34.73
N LEU A 11 -3.40 1.54 34.55
CA LEU A 11 -3.56 0.55 33.49
C LEU A 11 -3.83 1.29 32.16
N ALA A 12 -2.77 1.66 31.45
CA ALA A 12 -2.89 2.15 30.09
C ALA A 12 -3.27 0.98 29.17
N PHE A 13 -4.55 0.89 28.79
CA PHE A 13 -5.00 -0.02 27.75
C PHE A 13 -4.43 0.44 26.41
N ALA A 14 -3.33 -0.18 25.98
CA ALA A 14 -2.91 -0.15 24.59
C ALA A 14 -3.93 -0.95 23.77
N LEU A 15 -4.80 -0.25 23.03
CA LEU A 15 -5.67 -0.88 22.05
C LEU A 15 -4.79 -1.58 21.01
N PRO A 16 -4.99 -2.88 20.72
CA PRO A 16 -4.31 -3.53 19.63
C PRO A 16 -4.86 -2.90 18.35
N ALA A 17 -4.02 -2.17 17.62
CA ALA A 17 -4.34 -1.81 16.26
C ALA A 17 -4.51 -3.13 15.48
N LEU A 18 -5.76 -3.47 15.16
CA LEU A 18 -6.03 -4.55 14.21
C LEU A 18 -5.44 -4.08 12.87
N ALA A 19 -4.24 -4.56 12.57
CA ALA A 19 -3.57 -4.33 11.31
C ALA A 19 -4.46 -4.96 10.22
N GLN A 20 -5.25 -4.13 9.54
CA GLN A 20 -5.91 -4.53 8.31
C GLN A 20 -4.82 -4.90 7.32
N GLU A 21 -4.94 -6.09 6.71
CA GLU A 21 -3.97 -6.54 5.72
C GLU A 21 -3.97 -5.56 4.53
N PRO A 22 -2.79 -5.11 4.06
CA PRO A 22 -2.69 -4.10 3.03
C PRO A 22 -3.27 -4.61 1.71
N LEU A 23 -3.86 -3.72 0.92
CA LEU A 23 -4.33 -4.03 -0.43
C LEU A 23 -3.17 -4.46 -1.34
N VAL A 24 -2.01 -3.83 -1.18
CA VAL A 24 -0.83 -4.04 -2.03
C VAL A 24 0.43 -4.14 -1.18
N VAL A 25 1.24 -5.17 -1.40
CA VAL A 25 2.59 -5.25 -0.84
C VAL A 25 3.54 -4.45 -1.73
N THR A 26 4.44 -3.66 -1.15
CA THR A 26 5.37 -2.82 -1.93
C THR A 26 6.82 -3.30 -1.85
N ARG A 27 7.56 -3.09 -2.94
CA ARG A 27 9.02 -3.24 -3.06
C ARG A 27 9.54 -2.04 -3.85
N LEU A 28 10.08 -1.04 -3.14
CA LEU A 28 10.41 0.26 -3.73
C LEU A 28 11.87 0.38 -4.21
N ASN A 29 12.71 -0.64 -4.01
CA ASN A 29 14.09 -0.73 -4.50
C ASN A 29 14.95 0.54 -4.31
N GLY A 30 14.83 1.19 -3.14
CA GLY A 30 15.60 2.39 -2.81
C GLY A 30 14.97 3.71 -3.27
N MET A 31 13.84 3.67 -3.96
CA MET A 31 13.05 4.84 -4.34
C MET A 31 12.29 5.40 -3.14
N ASN A 32 12.20 6.73 -3.07
CA ASN A 32 11.34 7.46 -2.15
C ASN A 32 9.96 7.67 -2.79
N LEU A 33 9.07 6.69 -2.62
CA LEU A 33 7.70 6.72 -3.16
C LEU A 33 6.69 6.62 -2.03
N GLU A 34 5.63 7.41 -2.13
CA GLU A 34 4.46 7.32 -1.26
C GLU A 34 3.36 6.56 -2.00
N VAL A 35 2.78 5.54 -1.35
CA VAL A 35 1.72 4.70 -1.92
C VAL A 35 0.49 4.81 -1.04
N GLU A 36 -0.60 5.33 -1.60
CA GLU A 36 -1.90 5.44 -0.96
C GLU A 36 -2.88 4.46 -1.60
N GLU A 37 -3.61 3.70 -0.78
CA GLU A 37 -4.64 2.77 -1.26
C GLU A 37 -5.97 3.52 -1.46
N LEU A 38 -6.54 3.39 -2.66
CA LEU A 38 -7.79 4.01 -3.09
C LEU A 38 -8.86 2.93 -3.37
N GLY A 39 -10.14 3.23 -3.15
CA GLY A 39 -11.23 2.32 -3.54
C GLY A 39 -11.71 1.31 -2.47
N VAL A 40 -11.37 1.48 -1.20
CA VAL A 40 -12.20 0.99 -0.07
C VAL A 40 -13.33 2.00 0.22
N PRO A 41 -14.45 1.64 0.87
CA PRO A 41 -15.68 2.47 0.95
C PRO A 41 -15.54 3.92 1.45
N GLN A 42 -14.35 4.36 1.85
CA GLN A 42 -14.02 5.69 2.37
C GLN A 42 -12.99 6.47 1.51
N ALA A 43 -12.46 5.92 0.41
CA ALA A 43 -11.41 6.57 -0.39
C ALA A 43 -11.87 6.84 -1.83
N SER A 44 -12.12 8.10 -2.17
CA SER A 44 -12.41 8.60 -3.53
C SER A 44 -11.24 9.41 -4.08
N SER A 45 -10.98 9.32 -5.38
CA SER A 45 -10.06 10.20 -6.11
C SER A 45 -10.84 10.88 -7.24
N ASP A 46 -10.56 12.17 -7.48
CA ASP A 46 -11.29 12.99 -8.46
C ASP A 46 -10.93 12.67 -9.93
N ASP A 47 -9.86 11.90 -10.16
CA ASP A 47 -9.34 11.61 -11.50
C ASP A 47 -9.97 10.35 -12.14
N VAL A 48 -10.55 9.42 -11.36
CA VAL A 48 -11.07 8.13 -11.85
C VAL A 48 -12.28 7.68 -11.02
N ASP A 49 -13.36 7.14 -11.62
CA ASP A 49 -14.43 6.48 -10.84
C ASP A 49 -13.90 5.16 -10.25
N LEU A 50 -13.69 5.15 -8.93
CA LEU A 50 -13.07 4.06 -8.16
C LEU A 50 -14.07 3.29 -7.28
N ARG A 51 -15.39 3.47 -7.48
CA ARG A 51 -16.40 2.77 -6.67
C ARG A 51 -16.31 1.26 -6.86
N GLY A 52 -15.85 0.55 -5.83
CA GLY A 52 -15.74 -0.91 -5.82
C GLY A 52 -14.56 -1.47 -6.64
N VAL A 53 -13.63 -0.61 -7.07
CA VAL A 53 -12.42 -1.03 -7.79
C VAL A 53 -11.20 -0.63 -6.95
N PRO A 54 -10.44 -1.59 -6.41
CA PRO A 54 -9.21 -1.29 -5.69
C PRO A 54 -8.19 -0.62 -6.63
N ALA A 55 -7.64 0.48 -6.16
CA ALA A 55 -6.63 1.26 -6.86
C ALA A 55 -5.58 1.75 -5.87
N ILE A 56 -4.49 2.28 -6.38
CA ILE A 56 -3.48 2.97 -5.59
C ILE A 56 -3.11 4.30 -6.27
N LYS A 57 -2.71 5.27 -5.46
CA LYS A 57 -1.99 6.46 -5.91
C LYS A 57 -0.53 6.32 -5.49
N VAL A 58 0.38 6.51 -6.43
CA VAL A 58 1.82 6.49 -6.16
C VAL A 58 2.36 7.89 -6.44
N THR A 59 2.96 8.51 -5.44
CA THR A 59 3.61 9.83 -5.56
C THR A 59 5.12 9.64 -5.50
N ASN A 60 5.83 10.20 -6.49
CA ASN A 60 7.28 10.08 -6.59
C ASN A 60 7.99 11.28 -5.94
N HIS A 61 8.56 11.07 -4.75
CA HIS A 61 9.39 12.05 -4.04
C HIS A 61 10.90 11.87 -4.31
N SER A 62 11.26 11.02 -5.28
CA SER A 62 12.63 10.75 -5.71
C SER A 62 13.08 11.73 -6.79
N ARG A 63 14.39 11.73 -7.09
CA ARG A 63 14.95 12.53 -8.20
C ARG A 63 14.99 11.79 -9.54
N GLU A 64 14.68 10.50 -9.52
CA GLU A 64 14.70 9.60 -10.67
C GLU A 64 13.27 9.28 -11.10
N VAL A 65 13.07 8.95 -12.38
CA VAL A 65 11.78 8.45 -12.86
C VAL A 65 11.56 7.06 -12.28
N ALA A 66 10.39 6.82 -11.68
CA ALA A 66 10.02 5.53 -11.13
C ALA A 66 9.34 4.68 -12.21
N SER A 67 9.82 3.47 -12.44
CA SER A 67 9.08 2.44 -13.19
C SER A 67 8.46 1.47 -12.20
N CYS A 68 7.13 1.49 -12.08
CA CYS A 68 6.37 0.67 -11.15
C CYS A 68 5.54 -0.38 -11.90
N GLN A 69 5.59 -1.64 -11.46
CA GLN A 69 4.87 -2.74 -12.09
C GLN A 69 4.18 -3.61 -11.05
N PHE A 70 2.97 -4.08 -11.36
CA PHE A 70 2.30 -5.09 -10.55
C PHE A 70 2.75 -6.49 -10.95
N HIS A 71 3.13 -7.27 -9.95
CA HIS A 71 3.47 -8.67 -10.05
C HIS A 71 2.44 -9.51 -9.29
N ALA A 72 2.23 -10.73 -9.78
CA ALA A 72 1.50 -11.74 -9.03
C ALA A 72 2.21 -11.99 -7.70
N LEU A 73 1.45 -12.24 -6.64
CA LEU A 73 2.03 -12.76 -5.42
C LEU A 73 2.61 -14.16 -5.69
N PRO A 74 3.66 -14.58 -4.96
CA PRO A 74 4.33 -15.86 -5.19
C PRO A 74 3.39 -17.07 -5.15
N GLU A 75 2.25 -16.92 -4.47
CA GLU A 75 1.25 -17.95 -4.23
C GLU A 75 0.12 -17.96 -5.29
N GLU A 76 0.02 -16.92 -6.14
CA GLU A 76 -1.00 -16.81 -7.17
C GLU A 76 -0.41 -17.01 -8.58
N THR A 77 -0.77 -18.12 -9.22
CA THR A 77 -0.25 -18.53 -10.54
C THR A 77 -0.89 -17.80 -11.72
N VAL A 78 -1.87 -16.91 -11.48
CA VAL A 78 -2.70 -16.31 -12.55
C VAL A 78 -2.88 -14.81 -12.34
N MET A 79 -1.79 -14.05 -12.45
CA MET A 79 -1.86 -12.62 -12.70
C MET A 79 -1.03 -12.29 -13.94
N THR A 80 -1.69 -11.81 -15.00
CA THR A 80 -1.00 -11.20 -16.14
C THR A 80 -0.32 -9.93 -15.64
N ALA A 81 1.01 -9.86 -15.77
CA ALA A 81 1.79 -8.69 -15.40
C ALA A 81 1.17 -7.43 -16.03
N SER A 82 0.84 -6.44 -15.19
CA SER A 82 0.35 -5.15 -15.66
C SER A 82 1.48 -4.44 -16.39
N PRO A 83 1.23 -3.63 -17.43
CA PRO A 83 2.24 -2.72 -17.95
C PRO A 83 2.80 -1.86 -16.82
N ALA A 84 4.10 -1.55 -16.90
CA ALA A 84 4.74 -0.67 -15.96
C ALA A 84 4.22 0.76 -16.13
N MET A 85 4.02 1.46 -15.01
CA MET A 85 3.72 2.89 -14.96
C MET A 85 5.02 3.65 -14.69
N SER A 86 5.34 4.61 -15.56
CA SER A 86 6.45 5.54 -15.34
C SER A 86 5.93 6.79 -14.61
N ILE A 87 6.60 7.20 -13.54
CA ILE A 87 6.20 8.34 -12.69
C ILE A 87 7.39 9.29 -12.57
N SER A 88 7.28 10.48 -13.14
CA SER A 88 8.38 11.45 -13.11
C SER A 88 8.61 11.99 -11.68
N PRO A 89 9.78 12.59 -11.40
CA PRO A 89 10.05 13.25 -10.12
C PRO A 89 8.99 14.29 -9.75
N ASN A 90 8.47 14.22 -8.53
CA ASN A 90 7.40 15.05 -7.97
C ASN A 90 6.03 14.90 -8.66
N GLU A 91 5.85 13.89 -9.52
CA GLU A 91 4.56 13.56 -10.09
C GLU A 91 3.88 12.43 -9.31
N GLN A 92 2.59 12.26 -9.58
CA GLN A 92 1.77 11.19 -9.04
C GLN A 92 1.08 10.43 -10.17
N ALA A 93 0.79 9.16 -9.93
CA ALA A 93 0.03 8.34 -10.86
C ALA A 93 -0.93 7.44 -10.10
N VAL A 94 -2.15 7.30 -10.63
CA VAL A 94 -3.19 6.42 -10.10
C VAL A 94 -3.28 5.18 -10.97
N ALA A 95 -3.22 4.00 -10.36
CA ALA A 95 -3.34 2.74 -11.06
C ALA A 95 -4.35 1.82 -10.37
N ARG A 96 -5.15 1.13 -11.18
CA ARG A 96 -6.04 0.06 -10.69
C ARG A 96 -5.20 -1.15 -10.32
N VAL A 97 -5.51 -1.79 -9.20
CA VAL A 97 -4.84 -3.01 -8.78
C VAL A 97 -5.38 -4.17 -9.63
N PRO A 98 -4.53 -4.85 -10.42
CA PRO A 98 -4.97 -5.99 -11.22
C PRO A 98 -5.30 -7.21 -10.32
N GLY A 99 -6.27 -8.02 -10.74
CA GLY A 99 -6.60 -9.29 -10.07
C GLY A 99 -8.09 -9.65 -10.11
N LYS A 100 -8.41 -10.91 -9.78
CA LYS A 100 -9.78 -11.31 -9.40
C LYS A 100 -9.87 -11.19 -7.89
N TYR A 101 -10.78 -10.35 -7.41
CA TYR A 101 -10.89 -10.03 -5.98
C TYR A 101 -11.55 -11.17 -5.18
N SER A 102 -10.81 -12.25 -4.93
CA SER A 102 -11.17 -13.31 -3.98
C SER A 102 -10.31 -13.15 -2.71
N SER A 103 -10.97 -12.88 -1.60
CA SER A 103 -10.42 -12.41 -0.33
C SER A 103 -9.61 -13.47 0.45
N GLY A 104 -8.43 -13.08 0.95
CA GLY A 104 -7.62 -13.85 1.91
C GLY A 104 -6.20 -13.31 2.20
N GLY A 105 -5.87 -12.07 1.79
CA GLY A 105 -4.55 -11.46 1.91
C GLY A 105 -4.38 -10.27 0.96
N PRO A 106 -3.17 -9.67 0.84
CA PRO A 106 -2.91 -8.62 -0.13
C PRO A 106 -3.26 -9.07 -1.55
N ILE A 107 -3.73 -8.14 -2.39
CA ILE A 107 -4.25 -8.45 -3.72
C ILE A 107 -3.12 -8.50 -4.76
N ALA A 108 -2.07 -7.70 -4.58
CA ALA A 108 -0.95 -7.65 -5.52
C ALA A 108 0.38 -7.25 -4.87
N LEU A 109 1.47 -7.48 -5.58
CA LEU A 109 2.80 -6.94 -5.28
C LEU A 109 3.12 -5.80 -6.25
N LEU A 110 3.34 -4.59 -5.74
CA LEU A 110 3.87 -3.47 -6.51
C LEU A 110 5.40 -3.42 -6.36
N VAL A 111 6.10 -3.56 -7.48
CA VAL A 111 7.55 -3.41 -7.55
C VAL A 111 7.87 -2.12 -8.28
N CYS A 112 8.60 -1.22 -7.65
CA CYS A 112 9.06 0.03 -8.24
C CYS A 112 10.57 0.08 -8.24
N GLN A 113 11.16 0.58 -9.32
CA GLN A 113 12.60 0.76 -9.49
C GLN A 113 12.90 2.02 -10.31
N PRO A 114 14.11 2.58 -10.25
CA PRO A 114 14.50 3.65 -11.17
C PRO A 114 14.38 3.18 -12.62
N GLU A 115 13.83 4.03 -13.49
CA GLU A 115 13.75 3.73 -14.92
C GLU A 115 15.16 3.67 -15.53
N GLY A 116 15.49 2.55 -16.18
CA GLY A 116 16.82 2.30 -16.77
C GLY A 116 17.84 1.62 -15.86
N ALA A 117 17.43 1.14 -14.68
CA ALA A 117 18.24 0.31 -13.77
C ALA A 117 18.35 -1.16 -14.21
#